data_AF-A0A0R3S6A3-F1
#
_entry.id   AF-A0A0R3S6A3-F1
#
_cell.length_a   1.000
_cell.length_b   1.000
_cell.length_c   1.000
_cell.angle_alpha   90.00
_cell.angle_beta   90.00
_cell.angle_gamma   90.00
#
_symmetry.space_group_name_H-M   'P 1'
#
loop_
_entity.id
_entity.type
_entity.pdbx_description
1 polymer ?
#
loop_
_entity_poly.entity_id
_entity_poly.type
_entity_poly.pdbx_seq_one_letter_code
_entity_poly.pdbx_strand_id
1 'polypeptide(L)'
;MNYSCRKKTLRFIQVNMTLFYETIISVLESGINSLDDLGTFDPILYNLGRRHGKLELNIGFRLYYCISGMFHISHTISINSEMDRWNSINVDNVIILWRHLISGICKTTEVCIIANRCNVCKDDART
;
A
#
# COMPACT_ATOMS: atom_id res chain seq x y z
N MET A 1 -19.20 -16.13 19.14
CA MET A 1 -17.77 -15.79 18.88
C MET A 1 -17.10 -15.40 20.21
N ASN A 2 -16.18 -16.25 20.70
CA ASN A 2 -15.59 -16.16 22.05
C ASN A 2 -14.62 -14.94 22.18
N TYR A 3 -14.55 -14.31 23.36
CA TYR A 3 -13.76 -13.11 23.65
C TYR A 3 -12.26 -13.26 23.29
N SER A 4 -11.71 -14.45 23.52
CA SER A 4 -10.34 -14.83 23.14
C SER A 4 -10.08 -14.74 21.62
N CYS A 5 -11.08 -15.12 20.82
CA CYS A 5 -11.00 -15.05 19.37
C CYS A 5 -10.98 -13.61 18.87
N ARG A 6 -11.86 -12.74 19.43
CA ARG A 6 -11.86 -11.29 19.10
C ARG A 6 -10.53 -10.62 19.42
N LYS A 7 -9.90 -10.95 20.55
CA LYS A 7 -8.62 -10.33 20.98
C LYS A 7 -7.46 -10.74 20.07
N LYS A 8 -7.45 -12.00 19.60
CA LYS A 8 -6.48 -12.48 18.60
C LYS A 8 -6.69 -11.82 17.24
N THR A 9 -7.94 -11.71 16.78
CA THR A 9 -8.29 -10.99 15.54
C THR A 9 -7.89 -9.53 15.61
N LEU A 10 -8.16 -8.83 16.72
CA LEU A 10 -7.79 -7.43 16.90
C LEU A 10 -6.27 -7.22 16.91
N ARG A 11 -5.50 -8.04 17.64
CA ARG A 11 -4.03 -7.97 17.60
C ARG A 11 -3.48 -8.28 16.22
N PHE A 12 -4.07 -9.24 15.53
CA PHE A 12 -3.66 -9.58 14.17
C PHE A 12 -3.91 -8.40 13.22
N ILE A 13 -5.08 -7.77 13.30
CA ILE A 13 -5.40 -6.57 12.52
C ILE A 13 -4.44 -5.43 12.90
N GLN A 14 -4.18 -5.18 14.18
CA GLN A 14 -3.28 -4.11 14.63
C GLN A 14 -1.84 -4.32 14.15
N VAL A 15 -1.26 -5.50 14.37
CA VAL A 15 0.14 -5.78 13.98
C VAL A 15 0.29 -5.72 12.47
N ASN A 16 -0.65 -6.31 11.72
CA ASN A 16 -0.58 -6.28 10.26
C ASN A 16 -0.85 -4.87 9.70
N MET A 17 -1.76 -4.09 10.31
CA MET A 17 -1.98 -2.69 9.90
C MET A 17 -0.77 -1.83 10.21
N THR A 18 -0.10 -1.98 11.36
CA THR A 18 1.12 -1.23 11.67
C THR A 18 2.27 -1.60 10.73
N LEU A 19 2.51 -2.90 10.48
CA LEU A 19 3.50 -3.34 9.50
C LEU A 19 3.17 -2.85 8.08
N PHE A 20 1.88 -2.82 7.75
CA PHE A 20 1.40 -2.26 6.50
C PHE A 20 1.68 -0.76 6.39
N TYR A 21 1.40 0.02 7.44
CA TYR A 21 1.68 1.46 7.47
C TYR A 21 3.18 1.76 7.33
N GLU A 22 4.05 1.08 8.09
CA GLU A 22 5.50 1.25 7.98
C GLU A 22 6.03 0.89 6.58
N THR A 23 5.55 -0.23 6.03
CA THR A 23 5.97 -0.69 4.70
C THR A 23 5.47 0.24 3.60
N ILE A 24 4.23 0.72 3.70
CA ILE A 24 3.64 1.67 2.75
C ILE A 24 4.38 3.00 2.82
N ILE A 25 4.68 3.54 4.00
CA ILE A 25 5.41 4.80 4.15
C ILE A 25 6.79 4.71 3.49
N SER A 26 7.55 3.64 3.74
CA SER A 26 8.87 3.47 3.10
C SER A 26 8.79 3.34 1.58
N VAL A 27 7.74 2.68 1.05
CA VAL A 27 7.48 2.63 -0.40
C VAL A 27 7.11 4.02 -0.94
N LEU A 28 6.31 4.80 -0.21
CA LEU A 28 5.91 6.15 -0.60
C LEU A 28 7.12 7.09 -0.62
N GLU A 29 7.96 7.03 0.40
CA GLU A 29 9.22 7.79 0.48
C GLU A 29 10.15 7.43 -0.70
N SER A 30 10.30 6.13 -0.97
CA SER A 30 11.08 5.67 -2.13
C SER A 30 10.47 6.15 -3.45
N GLY A 31 9.15 6.17 -3.58
CA GLY A 31 8.44 6.65 -4.76
C GLY A 31 8.65 8.13 -5.01
N ILE A 32 8.62 8.96 -3.94
CA ILE A 32 8.96 10.38 -4.03
C ILE A 32 10.41 10.57 -4.47
N ASN A 33 11.33 9.82 -3.88
CA ASN A 33 12.76 9.90 -4.22
C ASN A 33 13.09 9.37 -5.62
N SER A 34 12.16 8.67 -6.27
CA SER A 34 12.32 8.10 -7.61
C SER A 34 11.53 8.86 -8.69
N LEU A 35 10.97 10.04 -8.38
CA LEU A 35 10.15 10.80 -9.35
C LEU A 35 10.93 11.20 -10.62
N ASP A 36 12.24 11.41 -10.51
CA ASP A 36 13.12 11.76 -11.63
C ASP A 36 13.51 10.55 -12.50
N ASP A 37 13.47 9.35 -11.93
CA ASP A 37 13.75 8.08 -12.62
C ASP A 37 12.84 6.96 -12.10
N LEU A 38 11.65 6.87 -12.70
CA LEU A 38 10.65 5.87 -12.33
C LEU A 38 11.14 4.42 -12.50
N GLY A 39 12.16 4.17 -13.33
CA GLY A 39 12.73 2.83 -13.50
C GLY A 39 13.39 2.31 -12.22
N THR A 40 13.89 3.20 -11.36
CA THR A 40 14.44 2.83 -10.05
C THR A 40 13.36 2.41 -9.05
N PHE A 41 12.10 2.75 -9.32
CA PHE A 41 10.97 2.42 -8.45
C PHE A 41 10.38 1.02 -8.72
N ASP A 42 10.53 0.50 -9.94
CA ASP A 42 9.99 -0.80 -10.35
C ASP A 42 10.42 -1.98 -9.45
N PRO A 43 11.71 -2.12 -9.06
CA PRO A 43 12.13 -3.20 -8.16
C PRO A 43 11.45 -3.14 -6.77
N ILE A 44 11.14 -1.94 -6.30
CA ILE A 44 10.49 -1.70 -5.00
C ILE A 44 9.03 -2.11 -5.08
N LEU A 45 8.33 -1.68 -6.14
CA LEU A 45 6.95 -2.07 -6.42
C LEU A 45 6.80 -3.58 -6.60
N TYR A 46 7.74 -4.21 -7.32
CA TYR A 46 7.73 -5.66 -7.53
C TYR A 46 7.91 -6.44 -6.22
N ASN A 47 8.82 -5.99 -5.34
CA ASN A 47 9.01 -6.58 -4.02
C ASN A 47 7.77 -6.41 -3.12
N LEU A 48 7.13 -5.25 -3.16
CA LEU A 48 5.87 -4.99 -2.45
C LEU A 48 4.77 -5.94 -2.95
N GLY A 49 4.57 -6.03 -4.26
CA GLY A 49 3.63 -6.94 -4.91
C GLY A 49 3.85 -8.40 -4.53
N ARG A 50 5.11 -8.86 -4.52
CA ARG A 50 5.46 -10.23 -4.13
C ARG A 50 5.13 -10.52 -2.67
N ARG A 51 5.44 -9.60 -1.75
CA ARG A 51 5.13 -9.75 -0.31
C ARG A 51 3.63 -9.77 -0.07
N HIS A 52 2.89 -8.86 -0.70
CA HIS A 52 1.44 -8.80 -0.58
C HIS A 52 0.73 -9.98 -1.24
N GLY A 53 1.25 -10.50 -2.35
CA GLY A 53 0.72 -11.72 -2.97
C GLY A 53 0.83 -12.93 -2.05
N LYS A 54 1.95 -13.07 -1.33
CA LYS A 54 2.09 -14.12 -0.29
C LYS A 54 1.12 -13.93 0.87
N LEU A 55 0.89 -12.69 1.32
CA LEU A 55 -0.08 -12.41 2.38
C LEU A 55 -1.52 -12.68 1.92
N GLU A 56 -1.87 -12.34 0.69
CA GLU A 56 -3.18 -12.66 0.14
C GLU A 56 -3.41 -14.18 0.10
N LEU A 57 -2.44 -14.95 -0.40
CA LEU A 57 -2.52 -16.40 -0.47
C LEU A 57 -2.61 -17.07 0.91
N ASN A 58 -1.80 -16.61 1.88
CA ASN A 58 -1.68 -17.28 3.17
C ASN A 58 -2.80 -16.93 4.15
N ILE A 59 -3.30 -15.68 4.13
CA ILE A 59 -4.22 -15.16 5.16
C ILE A 59 -5.40 -14.36 4.60
N GLY A 60 -5.58 -14.31 3.28
CA GLY A 60 -6.70 -13.61 2.64
C GLY A 60 -6.60 -12.08 2.69
N PHE A 61 -5.39 -11.53 2.82
CA PHE A 61 -5.17 -10.09 2.79
C PHE A 61 -5.68 -9.45 1.48
N ARG A 62 -6.47 -8.38 1.57
CA ARG A 62 -7.01 -7.68 0.39
C ARG A 62 -6.39 -6.30 0.22
N LEU A 63 -6.06 -5.94 -1.02
CA LEU A 63 -5.46 -4.65 -1.37
C LEU A 63 -6.37 -3.43 -1.07
N TYR A 64 -7.65 -3.66 -0.79
CA TYR A 64 -8.61 -2.64 -0.32
C TYR A 64 -8.10 -1.79 0.86
N TYR A 65 -7.22 -2.33 1.70
CA TYR A 65 -6.61 -1.55 2.79
C TYR A 65 -5.75 -0.37 2.30
N CYS A 66 -5.16 -0.42 1.09
CA CYS A 66 -4.45 0.72 0.50
C CYS A 66 -5.38 1.93 0.30
N ILE A 67 -6.64 1.70 -0.10
CA ILE A 67 -7.61 2.77 -0.38
C ILE A 67 -7.99 3.50 0.90
N SER A 68 -8.16 2.76 2.00
CA SER A 68 -8.39 3.35 3.32
C SER A 68 -7.23 4.27 3.74
N GLY A 69 -5.98 3.88 3.45
CA GLY A 69 -4.79 4.69 3.71
C GLY A 69 -4.77 6.01 2.92
N MET A 70 -5.30 6.05 1.70
CA MET A 70 -5.38 7.27 0.88
C MET A 70 -6.20 8.38 1.54
N PHE A 71 -7.31 8.01 2.19
CA PHE A 71 -8.18 8.97 2.87
C PHE A 71 -7.49 9.57 4.11
N HIS A 72 -6.81 8.74 4.90
CA HIS A 72 -6.09 9.20 6.09
C HIS A 72 -4.94 10.14 5.73
N ILE A 73 -4.14 9.80 4.72
CA ILE A 73 -3.02 10.65 4.27
C ILE A 73 -3.52 11.99 3.73
N SER A 74 -4.56 11.98 2.90
CA SER A 74 -5.16 13.22 2.38
C SER A 74 -5.65 14.13 3.51
N HIS A 75 -6.31 13.56 4.51
CA HIS A 75 -6.81 14.30 5.66
C HIS A 75 -5.67 14.88 6.52
N THR A 76 -4.61 14.10 6.73
CA THR A 76 -3.40 14.57 7.45
C THR A 76 -2.70 15.71 6.71
N ILE A 77 -2.59 15.66 5.38
CA ILE A 77 -2.04 16.75 4.57
C ILE A 77 -2.86 18.01 4.75
N SER A 78 -4.19 17.91 4.68
CA SER A 78 -5.08 19.07 4.89
C SER A 78 -4.87 19.70 6.26
N ILE A 79 -4.89 18.90 7.35
CA ILE A 79 -4.70 19.41 8.72
C ILE A 79 -3.33 20.08 8.90
N ASN A 80 -2.25 19.42 8.47
CA ASN A 80 -0.91 19.96 8.66
C ASN A 80 -0.66 21.18 7.77
N SER A 81 -1.26 21.24 6.59
CA SER A 81 -1.13 22.38 5.67
C SER A 81 -1.74 23.68 6.21
N GLU A 82 -2.77 23.59 7.05
CA GLU A 82 -3.34 24.73 7.76
C GLU A 82 -2.36 25.28 8.81
N MET A 83 -1.65 24.39 9.52
CA MET A 83 -0.61 24.76 10.48
C MET A 83 0.60 25.42 9.79
N ASP A 84 1.01 24.90 8.65
CA ASP A 84 2.16 25.39 7.88
C ASP A 84 1.82 26.56 6.93
N ARG A 85 0.56 27.03 6.94
CA ARG A 85 0.05 28.14 6.10
C ARG A 85 0.29 27.95 4.61
N TRP A 86 0.14 26.73 4.13
CA TRP A 86 0.21 26.47 2.69
C TRP A 86 -0.96 27.14 1.98
N ASN A 87 -0.74 27.60 0.75
CA ASN A 87 -1.85 28.06 -0.07
C ASN A 87 -2.72 26.86 -0.48
N SER A 88 -4.03 27.07 -0.65
CA SER A 88 -4.98 26.00 -0.99
C SER A 88 -4.66 25.28 -2.30
N ILE A 89 -4.14 26.00 -3.31
CA ILE A 89 -3.73 25.44 -4.60
C ILE A 89 -2.58 24.43 -4.43
N ASN A 90 -1.59 24.73 -3.58
CA ASN A 90 -0.47 23.85 -3.30
C ASN A 90 -0.94 22.59 -2.55
N VAL A 91 -1.88 22.75 -1.62
CA VAL A 91 -2.49 21.62 -0.90
C VAL A 91 -3.22 20.71 -1.88
N ASP A 92 -4.05 21.28 -2.76
CA ASP A 92 -4.78 20.51 -3.78
C ASP A 92 -3.83 19.79 -4.74
N ASN A 93 -2.80 20.48 -5.24
CA ASN A 93 -1.78 19.88 -6.11
C ASN A 93 -1.07 18.70 -5.43
N VAL A 94 -0.68 18.86 -4.17
CA VAL A 94 -0.01 17.81 -3.41
C VAL A 94 -0.97 16.64 -3.18
N ILE A 95 -2.22 16.87 -2.79
CA ILE A 95 -3.23 15.82 -2.64
C ILE A 95 -3.45 15.06 -3.97
N ILE A 96 -3.51 15.76 -5.10
CA ILE A 96 -3.66 15.15 -6.43
C ILE A 96 -2.45 14.28 -6.75
N LEU A 97 -1.23 14.79 -6.58
CA LEU A 97 0.01 14.04 -6.82
C LEU A 97 0.08 12.79 -5.94
N TRP A 98 -0.29 12.92 -4.65
CA TRP A 98 -0.38 11.78 -3.74
C TRP A 98 -1.38 10.73 -4.20
N ARG A 99 -2.56 11.14 -4.66
CA ARG A 99 -3.58 10.22 -5.19
C ARG A 99 -3.05 9.46 -6.41
N HIS A 100 -2.35 10.14 -7.31
CA HIS A 100 -1.73 9.52 -8.48
C HIS A 100 -0.64 8.52 -8.09
N LEU A 101 0.26 8.90 -7.18
CA LEU A 101 1.34 8.04 -6.69
C LEU A 101 0.78 6.75 -6.06
N ILE A 102 -0.15 6.88 -5.11
CA ILE A 102 -0.75 5.71 -4.44
C ILE A 102 -1.55 4.86 -5.44
N SER A 103 -2.29 5.46 -6.37
CA SER A 103 -3.01 4.72 -7.41
C SER A 103 -2.06 3.91 -8.29
N GLY A 104 -0.93 4.49 -8.70
CA GLY A 104 0.13 3.81 -9.46
C GLY A 104 0.74 2.64 -8.68
N ILE A 105 1.07 2.85 -7.41
CA ILE A 105 1.57 1.80 -6.51
C ILE A 105 0.56 0.66 -6.41
N CYS A 106 -0.71 0.96 -6.17
CA CYS A 106 -1.77 -0.05 -6.01
C CYS A 106 -1.96 -0.88 -7.28
N LYS A 107 -2.10 -0.23 -8.44
CA LYS A 107 -2.27 -0.92 -9.73
C LYS A 107 -1.09 -1.84 -10.04
N THR A 108 0.13 -1.36 -9.84
CA THR A 108 1.34 -2.14 -10.11
C THR A 108 1.45 -3.33 -9.15
N THR A 109 1.12 -3.11 -7.88
CA THR A 109 1.06 -4.16 -6.85
C THR A 109 0.03 -5.22 -7.20
N GLU A 110 -1.17 -4.82 -7.64
CA GLU A 110 -2.24 -5.72 -8.09
C GLU A 110 -1.81 -6.59 -9.28
N VAL A 111 -1.20 -5.98 -10.30
CA VAL A 111 -0.66 -6.71 -11.45
C VAL A 111 0.40 -7.74 -11.01
N CYS A 112 1.30 -7.36 -10.10
CA CYS A 112 2.32 -8.26 -9.56
C CYS A 112 1.70 -9.42 -8.76
N ILE A 113 0.64 -9.16 -8.00
CA ILE A 113 -0.10 -10.18 -7.26
C ILE A 113 -0.76 -11.19 -8.21
N ILE A 114 -1.44 -10.71 -9.26
CA ILE A 114 -2.09 -11.56 -10.28
C ILE A 114 -1.03 -12.40 -11.00
N ALA A 115 0.07 -11.79 -11.43
CA ALA A 115 1.17 -12.49 -12.09
C ALA A 115 1.77 -13.59 -11.19
N ASN A 116 1.93 -13.34 -9.89
CA ASN A 116 2.37 -14.35 -8.93
C ASN A 116 1.38 -15.51 -8.82
N ARG A 117 0.06 -15.26 -8.81
CA ARG A 117 -0.93 -16.35 -8.85
C ARG A 117 -0.78 -17.21 -10.10
N CYS A 118 -0.63 -16.58 -11.26
CA CYS A 118 -0.46 -17.30 -12.52
C CYS A 118 0.80 -18.17 -12.53
N ASN A 119 1.88 -17.76 -11.85
CA ASN A 119 3.09 -18.57 -11.72
C ASN A 119 2.91 -19.72 -10.72
N VAL A 120 2.30 -19.47 -9.55
CA VAL A 120 2.00 -20.54 -8.57
C VAL A 120 1.06 -21.59 -9.17
N CYS A 121 -0.01 -21.18 -9.88
CA CYS A 121 -0.91 -22.12 -10.54
C CYS A 121 -0.23 -22.93 -11.67
N LYS A 122 0.87 -22.43 -12.26
CA LYS A 122 1.65 -23.19 -13.25
C LYS A 122 2.54 -24.24 -12.61
N ASP A 123 3.02 -23.99 -11.39
CA ASP A 123 3.84 -24.94 -10.65
C ASP A 123 2.99 -26.07 -10.06
N ASP A 124 1.78 -25.78 -9.56
CA ASP A 124 0.83 -26.79 -9.07
C ASP A 124 0.25 -27.68 -10.20
N ALA A 125 0.22 -27.19 -11.44
CA ALA A 125 -0.24 -27.97 -12.60
C ALA A 125 0.84 -28.92 -13.18
N ARG A 126 2.05 -28.93 -12.61
CA ARG A 126 3.18 -29.81 -13.01
C ARG A 126 3.44 -30.97 -12.05
N THR A 127 2.65 -31.12 -10.99
CA THR A 127 2.64 -32.27 -10.08
C THR A 127 1.40 -33.13 -10.29
#